data_AF-A0A8C2ZXI1-F1
#
_entry.id   AF-A0A8C2ZXI1-F1
#
_cell.length_a   1.000
_cell.length_b   1.000
_cell.length_c   1.000
_cell.angle_alpha   90.00
_cell.angle_beta   90.00
_cell.angle_gamma   90.00
#
_symmetry.space_group_name_H-M   'P 1'
#
loop_
_entity.id
_entity.type
_entity.pdbx_description
1 polymer ?
#
loop_
_entity_poly.entity_id
_entity_poly.type
_entity_poly.pdbx_seq_one_letter_code
_entity_poly.pdbx_strand_id
1 'polypeptide(L)'
;MERRAARRAARRSSAPALTTSTPTSTFKPGPSHWSVEDVTAFIHTLPGCSDVAEAFRLQEIDGQALLLLTEDHLMTSMSIKLGPALKICAHINTLKNQ
;
A
#
# COMPACT_ATOMS: atom_id res chain seq x y z
N MET A 1 48.81 52.74 -18.15
CA MET A 1 49.14 51.87 -19.28
C MET A 1 48.96 50.43 -18.78
N GLU A 2 47.73 49.89 -18.78
CA GLU A 2 47.12 49.14 -19.90
C GLU A 2 47.82 47.77 -20.08
N ARG A 3 47.24 46.55 -20.11
CA ARG A 3 45.88 45.99 -20.17
C ARG A 3 45.93 44.48 -19.86
N ARG A 4 44.74 43.94 -19.52
CA ARG A 4 44.16 42.62 -19.87
C ARG A 4 44.49 41.35 -19.07
N ALA A 5 43.43 40.88 -18.43
CA ALA A 5 43.17 39.55 -17.91
C ALA A 5 43.13 38.46 -19.00
N ALA A 6 43.46 37.22 -18.60
CA ALA A 6 43.07 36.00 -19.29
C ALA A 6 42.39 35.04 -18.29
N ARG A 7 41.10 34.80 -18.55
CA ARG A 7 40.20 33.89 -17.85
C ARG A 7 40.54 32.45 -18.22
N ARG A 8 40.36 31.50 -17.30
CA ARG A 8 39.80 30.17 -17.60
C ARG A 8 39.27 29.49 -16.34
N ALA A 9 37.96 29.61 -16.16
CA ALA A 9 37.17 28.85 -15.21
C ALA A 9 37.13 27.37 -15.63
N ALA A 10 37.48 26.47 -14.72
CA ALA A 10 37.21 25.05 -14.88
C ALA A 10 35.69 24.83 -14.81
N ARG A 11 35.13 24.26 -15.88
CA ARG A 11 33.69 24.01 -16.07
C ARG A 11 33.19 23.01 -15.03
N ARG A 12 32.22 23.44 -14.23
CA ARG A 12 31.25 22.57 -13.54
C ARG A 12 30.49 21.78 -14.59
N SER A 13 30.67 20.46 -14.61
CA SER A 13 29.76 19.56 -15.32
C SER A 13 28.60 19.22 -14.38
N SER A 14 27.64 20.13 -14.25
CA SER A 14 26.33 19.80 -13.70
C SER A 14 25.52 19.10 -14.79
N ALA A 15 25.41 17.78 -14.69
CA ALA A 15 24.47 17.01 -15.50
C ALA A 15 23.03 17.48 -15.16
N PRO A 16 22.18 17.78 -16.16
CA PRO A 16 20.78 18.06 -15.88
C PRO A 16 20.10 16.74 -15.53
N ALA A 17 19.72 16.58 -14.27
CA ALA A 17 18.74 15.56 -13.89
C ALA A 17 17.43 15.92 -14.61
N LEU A 18 17.07 15.14 -15.64
CA LEU A 18 15.74 15.14 -16.22
C LEU A 18 14.78 14.67 -15.13
N THR A 19 14.26 15.60 -14.34
CA THR A 19 13.06 15.38 -13.54
C THR A 19 11.88 15.41 -14.50
N THR A 20 11.67 14.29 -15.19
CA THR A 20 10.40 13.98 -15.81
C THR A 20 9.43 13.74 -14.66
N SER A 21 8.78 14.80 -14.18
CA SER A 21 7.61 14.68 -13.31
C SER A 21 6.47 14.16 -14.18
N THR A 22 6.46 12.86 -14.44
CA THR A 22 5.31 12.18 -15.01
C THR A 22 4.17 12.37 -14.01
N PRO A 23 3.01 12.90 -14.41
CA PRO A 23 1.82 12.85 -13.57
C PRO A 23 1.41 11.37 -13.54
N THR A 24 1.94 10.62 -12.57
CA THR A 24 1.45 9.28 -12.27
C THR A 24 0.01 9.50 -11.81
N SER A 25 -0.95 9.32 -12.70
CA SER A 25 -2.33 9.07 -12.30
C SER A 25 -2.22 7.89 -11.34
N THR A 26 -2.29 8.17 -10.04
CA THR A 26 -2.28 7.16 -8.98
C THR A 26 -3.60 6.41 -9.08
N PHE A 27 -3.67 5.52 -10.07
CA PHE A 27 -4.71 4.53 -10.16
C PHE A 27 -4.62 3.71 -8.89
N LYS A 28 -5.61 3.86 -8.01
CA LYS A 28 -5.76 2.98 -6.86
C LYS A 28 -6.43 1.71 -7.37
N PRO A 29 -5.73 0.57 -7.41
CA PRO A 29 -6.36 -0.68 -7.83
C PRO A 29 -7.54 -0.99 -6.91
N GLY A 30 -8.62 -1.49 -7.52
CA GLY A 30 -9.79 -1.95 -6.77
C GLY A 30 -9.43 -3.15 -5.87
N PRO A 31 -10.27 -3.48 -4.87
CA PRO A 31 -9.97 -4.51 -3.87
C PRO A 31 -9.63 -5.88 -4.46
N SER A 32 -10.19 -6.26 -5.61
CA SER A 32 -9.89 -7.52 -6.30
C SER A 32 -8.45 -7.62 -6.84
N HIS A 33 -7.72 -6.51 -6.88
CA HIS A 33 -6.35 -6.41 -7.38
C HIS A 33 -5.33 -6.09 -6.27
N TRP A 34 -5.76 -6.10 -5.01
CA TRP A 34 -4.87 -5.88 -3.87
C TRP A 34 -3.90 -7.04 -3.69
N SER A 35 -2.64 -6.70 -3.46
CA SER A 35 -1.61 -7.63 -3.00
C SER A 35 -1.85 -8.03 -1.53
N VAL A 36 -1.09 -9.01 -1.04
CA VAL A 36 -1.09 -9.38 0.38
C VAL A 36 -0.71 -8.19 1.26
N GLU A 37 0.24 -7.36 0.79
CA GLU A 37 0.68 -6.14 1.48
C GLU A 37 -0.44 -5.09 1.54
N ASP A 38 -1.19 -4.90 0.45
CA ASP A 38 -2.33 -3.98 0.41
C ASP A 38 -3.44 -4.42 1.36
N VAL A 39 -3.77 -5.72 1.38
CA VAL A 39 -4.73 -6.30 2.33
C VAL A 39 -4.26 -6.10 3.76
N THR A 40 -3.00 -6.39 4.04
CA THR A 40 -2.45 -6.26 5.40
C THR A 40 -2.47 -4.80 5.86
N ALA A 41 -2.09 -3.87 4.98
CA ALA A 41 -2.19 -2.44 5.24
C ALA A 41 -3.63 -2.01 5.52
N PHE A 42 -4.60 -2.50 4.73
CA PHE A 42 -6.01 -2.26 4.97
C PHE A 42 -6.46 -2.74 6.35
N ILE A 43 -6.13 -3.98 6.75
CA ILE A 43 -6.48 -4.50 8.08
C ILE A 43 -5.86 -3.67 9.21
N HIS A 44 -4.62 -3.18 9.05
CA HIS A 44 -3.99 -2.28 10.02
C HIS A 44 -4.75 -0.96 10.22
N THR A 45 -5.49 -0.48 9.21
CA THR A 45 -6.30 0.75 9.33
C THR A 45 -7.60 0.53 10.10
N LEU A 46 -8.03 -0.72 10.31
CA LEU A 46 -9.29 -1.01 10.99
C LEU A 46 -9.14 -0.83 12.51
N PRO A 47 -10.03 -0.05 13.17
CA PRO A 47 -9.93 0.24 14.59
C PRO A 47 -9.90 -1.02 15.48
N GLY A 48 -8.78 -1.22 16.18
CA GLY A 48 -8.57 -2.34 17.08
C GLY A 48 -8.37 -3.69 16.39
N CYS A 49 -7.91 -3.70 15.13
CA CYS A 49 -7.56 -4.92 14.38
C CYS A 49 -6.09 -4.94 13.90
N SER A 50 -5.25 -4.03 14.40
CA SER A 50 -3.84 -3.97 13.97
C SER A 50 -3.04 -5.22 14.38
N ASP A 51 -3.45 -5.91 15.44
CA ASP A 51 -2.84 -7.13 15.96
C ASP A 51 -3.18 -8.37 15.11
N VAL A 52 -4.30 -8.35 14.39
CA VAL A 52 -4.71 -9.46 13.51
C VAL A 52 -4.20 -9.32 12.08
N ALA A 53 -3.67 -8.15 11.70
CA ALA A 53 -3.16 -7.90 10.35
C ALA A 53 -2.02 -8.86 9.95
N GLU A 54 -1.15 -9.24 10.90
CA GLU A 54 -0.10 -10.24 10.65
C GLU A 54 -0.68 -11.60 10.25
N ALA A 55 -1.83 -11.99 10.82
CA ALA A 55 -2.46 -13.26 10.46
C ALA A 55 -2.89 -13.28 8.98
N PHE A 56 -3.32 -12.15 8.42
CA PHE A 56 -3.66 -12.05 6.99
C PHE A 56 -2.43 -12.22 6.11
N ARG A 57 -1.30 -11.60 6.49
CA ARG A 57 -0.03 -11.78 5.79
C ARG A 57 0.48 -13.22 5.84
N LEU A 58 0.47 -13.84 7.03
CA LEU A 58 0.93 -15.23 7.21
C LEU A 58 0.07 -16.26 6.46
N GLN A 59 -1.21 -15.96 6.27
CA GLN A 59 -2.14 -16.79 5.49
C GLN A 59 -2.15 -16.43 3.99
N GLU A 60 -1.28 -15.50 3.56
CA GLU A 60 -1.15 -15.05 2.16
C GLU A 60 -2.49 -14.57 1.58
N ILE A 61 -3.29 -13.86 2.38
CA ILE A 61 -4.59 -13.34 1.94
C ILE A 61 -4.37 -12.14 1.01
N ASP A 62 -4.60 -12.36 -0.29
CA ASP A 62 -4.68 -11.30 -1.31
C ASP A 62 -6.09 -10.72 -1.44
N GLY A 63 -6.26 -9.76 -2.35
CA GLY A 63 -7.53 -9.09 -2.59
C GLY A 63 -8.66 -10.01 -3.04
N GLN A 64 -8.37 -11.03 -3.83
CA GLN A 64 -9.39 -11.98 -4.28
C GLN A 64 -9.84 -12.88 -3.11
N ALA A 65 -8.90 -13.40 -2.34
CA ALA A 65 -9.16 -14.20 -1.15
C ALA A 65 -9.93 -13.38 -0.09
N LEU A 66 -9.53 -12.13 0.15
CA LEU A 66 -10.20 -11.22 1.09
C LEU A 66 -11.70 -11.11 0.79
N LEU A 67 -12.07 -10.97 -0.47
CA LEU A 67 -13.47 -10.86 -0.90
C LEU A 67 -14.24 -12.19 -0.78
N LEU A 68 -13.58 -13.32 -0.52
CA LEU A 68 -14.22 -14.61 -0.29
C LEU A 68 -14.26 -15.00 1.19
N LEU A 69 -13.57 -14.26 2.06
CA LEU A 69 -13.56 -14.54 3.49
C LEU A 69 -14.96 -14.39 4.10
N THR A 70 -15.26 -15.31 5.02
CA THR A 70 -16.47 -15.37 5.84
C THR A 70 -16.07 -15.24 7.30
N GLU A 71 -17.04 -14.98 8.18
CA GLU A 71 -16.81 -14.96 9.63
C GLU A 71 -16.18 -16.28 10.11
N ASP A 72 -16.70 -17.41 9.62
CA ASP A 72 -16.22 -18.75 9.98
C ASP A 72 -14.74 -18.92 9.65
N HIS A 73 -14.28 -18.55 8.45
CA HIS A 73 -12.87 -18.63 8.09
C HIS A 73 -11.96 -17.82 9.02
N LEU A 74 -12.40 -16.63 9.43
CA LEU A 74 -11.63 -15.78 10.35
C LEU A 74 -11.52 -16.45 11.72
N MET A 75 -12.60 -17.04 12.21
CA MET A 75 -12.65 -17.61 13.55
C MET A 75 -11.97 -18.98 13.63
N THR A 76 -12.19 -19.85 12.66
CA THR A 76 -11.72 -21.24 12.70
C THR A 76 -10.30 -21.35 12.15
N SER A 77 -10.06 -20.91 10.92
CA SER A 77 -8.77 -21.05 10.24
C SER A 77 -7.73 -20.05 10.74
N MET A 78 -8.14 -18.81 11.04
CA MET A 78 -7.22 -17.75 11.45
C MET A 78 -7.18 -17.50 12.96
N SER A 79 -7.99 -18.22 13.74
CA SER A 79 -8.08 -18.09 15.21
C SER A 79 -8.40 -16.65 15.69
N ILE A 80 -9.11 -15.87 14.87
CA ILE A 80 -9.53 -14.51 15.20
C ILE A 80 -10.77 -14.56 16.08
N LYS A 81 -10.80 -13.78 17.16
CA LYS A 81 -11.96 -13.73 18.05
C LYS A 81 -13.18 -13.13 17.34
N LEU A 82 -14.39 -13.53 17.78
CA LEU A 82 -15.66 -13.07 17.22
C LEU A 82 -15.74 -11.55 17.04
N GLY A 83 -15.33 -10.77 18.06
CA GLY A 83 -15.39 -9.31 18.01
C GLY A 83 -14.64 -8.70 16.80
N PRO A 84 -13.32 -8.91 16.67
CA PRO A 84 -12.58 -8.50 15.48
C PRO A 84 -13.10 -9.13 14.16
N ALA A 85 -13.49 -10.40 14.17
CA ALA A 85 -14.02 -11.07 12.96
C ALA A 85 -15.25 -10.35 12.40
N LEU A 86 -16.22 -10.02 13.25
CA LEU A 86 -17.43 -9.27 12.86
C LEU A 86 -17.11 -7.89 12.28
N LYS A 87 -16.14 -7.17 12.88
CA LYS A 87 -15.70 -5.86 12.36
C LYS A 87 -15.10 -5.98 10.97
N ILE A 88 -14.21 -6.96 10.78
CA ILE A 88 -13.55 -7.21 9.50
C ILE A 88 -14.59 -7.57 8.42
N CYS A 89 -15.54 -8.47 8.73
CA CYS A 89 -16.60 -8.84 7.79
C CYS A 89 -17.46 -7.63 7.38
N ALA A 90 -17.80 -6.73 8.31
CA ALA A 90 -18.54 -5.51 7.97
C ALA A 90 -17.76 -4.61 6.99
N HIS A 91 -16.44 -4.48 7.18
CA HIS A 91 -15.58 -3.73 6.27
C HIS A 91 -15.41 -4.41 4.91
N ILE A 92 -15.24 -5.74 4.86
CA ILE A 92 -15.16 -6.51 3.61
C ILE A 92 -16.46 -6.38 2.81
N ASN A 93 -17.63 -6.44 3.47
CA ASN A 93 -18.91 -6.24 2.79
C ASN A 93 -18.99 -4.84 2.17
N THR A 94 -18.50 -3.81 2.86
CA THR A 94 -18.42 -2.46 2.29
C THR A 94 -17.57 -2.42 1.00
N LEU A 95 -16.46 -3.16 0.96
CA LEU A 95 -15.60 -3.24 -0.24
C LEU A 95 -16.26 -3.95 -1.42
N LYS A 96 -17.10 -4.96 -1.17
CA LYS A 96 -17.82 -5.71 -2.22
C LYS A 96 -18.89 -4.89 -2.94
N ASN A 97 -19.38 -3.85 -2.28
CA ASN A 97 -20.43 -2.97 -2.78
C ASN A 97 -19.89 -1.72 -3.49
N GLN A 98 -18.57 -1.59 -3.66
CA GLN A 98 -17.91 -0.55 -4.46
C GLN A 98 -17.74 -1.01 -5.91
#